data_AF-A0A0N5D9M3-F1
#
_entry.id   AF-A0A0N5D9M3-F1
#
_cell.length_a   1.000
_cell.length_b   1.000
_cell.length_c   1.000
_cell.angle_alpha   90.00
_cell.angle_beta   90.00
_cell.angle_gamma   90.00
#
_symmetry.space_group_name_H-M   'P 1'
#
loop_
_entity.id
_entity.type
_entity.pdbx_description
1 polymer ?
#
loop_
_entity_poly.entity_id
_entity_poly.type
_entity_poly.pdbx_seq_one_letter_code
_entity_poly.pdbx_strand_id
1 'polypeptide(L)'
;MIFHCDLCGIFCALLTYMAMSSFGFLWGVLHAVTFNTLLVFAFAAHFRAMVTDPGIVPINGREFVKKLFHGGKNRFARLLSDTESNSTDTDGELIEENKFVAKFKGKGWTLCTRCESYRPPRAHHCRICRRPWVNNCVGEYNQKYFLQFLFYVGLSSLYALSLILIAWVYHDEYGITGWKGPYGQSVHHAKILHTIFLSIESALFGLFVLAVSCDQVQAVLNDETAVEAVQCRGFRNRMDLSRSKMDLIREVCGNGPMILWLLPCSTLPSRIDMTEFSEQWLV
;
A
#
# COMPACT_ATOMS: atom_id res chain seq x y z
N MET A 1 12.45 15.91 -8.84
CA MET A 1 11.14 16.40 -9.29
C MET A 1 10.15 15.24 -9.23
N ILE A 2 9.46 15.08 -8.10
CA ILE A 2 8.67 13.87 -7.78
C ILE A 2 7.36 14.29 -7.12
N PHE A 3 6.61 15.15 -7.79
CA PHE A 3 5.19 15.26 -7.60
C PHE A 3 4.67 15.47 -9.01
N HIS A 4 4.23 14.39 -9.66
CA HIS A 4 3.21 14.60 -10.69
C HIS A 4 2.07 15.26 -9.92
N CYS A 5 1.81 16.55 -10.16
CA CYS A 5 0.74 17.24 -9.46
C CYS A 5 -0.54 16.44 -9.69
N ASP A 6 -1.11 15.89 -8.64
CA ASP A 6 -2.44 15.27 -8.69
C ASP A 6 -3.46 16.39 -8.89
N LEU A 7 -3.58 16.85 -10.15
CA LEU A 7 -4.43 17.97 -10.53
C LEU A 7 -5.88 17.75 -10.09
N CYS A 8 -6.35 16.50 -10.16
CA CYS A 8 -7.65 16.08 -9.65
C CYS A 8 -7.77 16.33 -8.14
N GLY A 9 -6.82 15.84 -7.32
CA GLY A 9 -6.86 16.05 -5.88
C GLY A 9 -6.77 17.52 -5.46
N ILE A 10 -5.96 18.33 -6.16
CA ILE A 10 -5.87 19.78 -5.94
C ILE A 10 -7.20 20.45 -6.30
N PHE A 11 -7.79 20.07 -7.44
CA PHE A 11 -9.08 20.59 -7.87
C PHE A 11 -10.19 20.25 -6.88
N CYS A 12 -10.29 19.00 -6.43
CA CYS A 12 -11.20 18.55 -5.37
C CYS A 12 -11.06 19.38 -4.09
N ALA A 13 -9.82 19.61 -3.63
CA ALA A 13 -9.56 20.39 -2.44
C ALA A 13 -10.02 21.85 -2.61
N LEU A 14 -9.70 22.49 -3.74
CA LEU A 14 -10.11 23.85 -4.05
C LEU A 14 -11.64 23.98 -4.11
N LEU A 15 -12.31 23.04 -4.78
CA LEU A 15 -13.77 22.99 -4.80
C LEU A 15 -14.32 22.85 -3.37
N THR A 16 -13.78 21.93 -2.57
CA THR A 16 -14.25 21.73 -1.18
C THR A 16 -14.12 23.00 -0.33
N TYR A 17 -13.02 23.75 -0.46
CA TYR A 17 -12.85 25.04 0.23
C TYR A 17 -13.87 26.11 -0.20
N MET A 18 -14.18 26.17 -1.50
CA MET A 18 -15.20 27.09 -2.01
C MET A 18 -16.59 26.76 -1.46
N ALA A 19 -16.93 25.48 -1.29
CA ALA A 19 -18.19 25.06 -0.66
C ALA A 19 -18.29 25.47 0.82
N MET A 20 -17.18 25.37 1.57
CA MET A 20 -17.16 25.61 3.02
C MET A 20 -17.27 27.08 3.41
N SER A 21 -16.82 27.97 2.53
CA SER A 21 -16.91 29.43 2.72
C SER A 21 -18.34 29.98 2.64
N SER A 22 -19.32 29.14 2.30
CA SER A 22 -20.73 29.53 2.09
C SER A 22 -21.60 29.49 3.35
N PHE A 23 -21.07 29.08 4.49
CA PHE A 23 -21.82 28.87 5.74
C PHE A 23 -21.27 29.73 6.89
N GLY A 24 -22.07 29.96 7.94
CA GLY A 24 -21.73 30.85 9.06
C GLY A 24 -20.37 30.56 9.71
N PHE A 25 -19.75 31.59 10.31
CA PHE A 25 -18.34 31.57 10.76
C PHE A 25 -17.94 30.32 11.57
N LEU A 26 -18.70 29.96 12.61
CA LEU A 26 -18.38 28.81 13.46
C LEU A 26 -18.48 27.47 12.71
N TRP A 27 -19.50 27.32 11.86
CA TRP A 27 -19.72 26.13 11.03
C TRP A 27 -18.61 26.00 9.99
N GLY A 28 -18.27 27.10 9.30
CA GLY A 28 -17.17 27.15 8.36
C GLY A 28 -15.83 26.76 9.00
N VAL A 29 -15.53 27.27 10.21
CA VAL A 29 -14.31 26.92 10.95
C VAL A 29 -14.29 25.44 11.33
N LEU A 30 -15.39 24.88 11.85
CA LEU A 30 -15.47 23.46 12.22
C LEU A 30 -15.18 22.55 11.02
N HIS A 31 -15.82 22.81 9.88
CA HIS A 31 -15.60 22.02 8.68
C HIS A 31 -14.19 22.23 8.13
N ALA A 32 -13.65 23.46 8.19
CA ALA A 32 -12.28 23.79 7.77
C ALA A 32 -11.27 22.97 8.56
N VAL A 33 -11.38 22.96 9.88
CA VAL A 33 -10.49 22.17 10.74
C VAL A 33 -10.62 20.68 10.44
N THR A 34 -11.84 20.17 10.28
CA THR A 34 -12.09 18.75 10.01
C THR A 34 -11.49 18.30 8.67
N PHE A 35 -11.77 19.03 7.58
CA PHE A 35 -11.24 18.72 6.25
C PHE A 35 -9.71 18.82 6.20
N ASN A 36 -9.13 19.87 6.80
CA ASN A 36 -7.68 20.02 6.89
C ASN A 36 -7.03 18.88 7.67
N THR A 37 -7.67 18.42 8.76
CA THR A 37 -7.17 17.29 9.54
C THR A 37 -7.12 16.03 8.66
N LEU A 38 -8.19 15.73 7.92
CA LEU A 38 -8.22 14.60 6.98
C LEU A 38 -7.13 14.71 5.90
N LEU A 39 -6.94 15.90 5.32
CA LEU A 39 -5.89 16.15 4.32
C LEU A 39 -4.49 15.94 4.89
N VAL A 40 -4.21 16.42 6.10
CA VAL A 40 -2.91 16.25 6.76
C VAL A 40 -2.63 14.77 7.00
N PHE A 41 -3.61 14.00 7.48
CA PHE A 41 -3.44 12.57 7.68
C PHE A 41 -3.28 11.80 6.37
N ALA A 42 -4.07 12.13 5.34
CA ALA A 42 -3.92 11.54 4.00
C ALA A 42 -2.53 11.83 3.42
N PHE A 43 -2.06 13.07 3.50
CA PHE A 43 -0.74 13.46 3.01
C PHE A 43 0.39 12.80 3.80
N ALA A 44 0.28 12.74 5.13
CA ALA A 44 1.27 12.07 5.97
C ALA A 44 1.36 10.57 5.66
N ALA A 45 0.21 9.89 5.51
CA ALA A 45 0.16 8.48 5.13
C ALA A 45 0.72 8.25 3.72
N HIS A 46 0.36 9.10 2.76
CA HIS A 46 0.92 9.07 1.40
C HIS A 46 2.43 9.23 1.41
N PHE A 47 2.93 10.28 2.06
CA PHE A 47 4.36 10.56 2.16
C PHE A 47 5.11 9.38 2.79
N ARG A 48 4.58 8.80 3.87
CA ARG A 48 5.14 7.58 4.48
C ARG A 48 5.17 6.41 3.51
N ALA A 49 4.10 6.16 2.75
CA ALA A 49 4.08 5.11 1.73
C ALA A 49 5.13 5.35 0.62
N MET A 50 5.39 6.61 0.25
CA MET A 50 6.41 6.98 -0.74
C MET A 50 7.84 6.74 -0.24
N VAL A 51 8.13 7.12 1.01
CA VAL A 51 9.51 7.13 1.53
C VAL A 51 9.91 5.85 2.27
N THR A 52 8.94 5.01 2.65
CA THR A 52 9.22 3.74 3.35
C THR A 52 9.66 2.68 2.35
N ASP A 53 10.73 1.95 2.66
CA ASP A 53 11.18 0.82 1.85
C ASP A 53 10.04 -0.21 1.71
N PRO A 54 9.71 -0.70 0.50
CA PRO A 54 8.64 -1.68 0.32
C PRO A 54 8.99 -3.11 0.75
N GLY A 55 10.21 -3.37 1.20
CA GLY A 55 10.74 -4.71 1.51
C GLY A 55 11.75 -5.21 0.49
N ILE A 56 12.75 -4.39 0.13
CA ILE A 56 13.81 -4.79 -0.81
C ILE A 56 14.69 -5.85 -0.15
N VAL A 57 14.76 -7.02 -0.78
CA VAL A 57 15.60 -8.13 -0.32
C VAL A 57 17.09 -7.78 -0.50
N PRO A 58 17.92 -7.90 0.56
CA PRO A 58 19.34 -7.58 0.49
C PRO A 58 20.07 -8.50 -0.51
N ILE A 59 21.00 -7.91 -1.25
CA ILE A 59 21.70 -8.53 -2.38
C ILE A 59 22.84 -9.46 -1.93
N ASN A 60 23.09 -9.65 -0.62
CA ASN A 60 24.30 -10.33 -0.12
C ASN A 60 24.50 -11.77 -0.63
N GLY A 61 23.43 -12.49 -1.03
CA GLY A 61 23.56 -13.79 -1.71
C GLY A 61 24.12 -13.71 -3.14
N ARG A 62 24.22 -12.51 -3.73
CA ARG A 62 24.71 -12.29 -5.10
C ARG A 62 26.16 -12.69 -5.27
N GLU A 63 27.04 -12.45 -4.30
CA GLU A 63 28.46 -12.79 -4.47
C GLU A 63 28.68 -14.31 -4.43
N PHE A 64 27.99 -15.01 -3.52
CA PHE A 64 27.97 -16.47 -3.50
C PHE A 64 27.34 -17.06 -4.78
N VAL A 65 26.18 -16.54 -5.20
CA VAL A 65 25.52 -16.95 -6.45
C VAL A 65 26.36 -16.64 -7.68
N LYS A 66 27.04 -15.48 -7.72
CA LYS A 66 27.98 -15.14 -8.78
C LYS A 66 29.14 -16.11 -8.81
N LYS A 67 29.74 -16.50 -7.66
CA LYS A 67 30.78 -17.52 -7.62
C LYS A 67 30.29 -18.84 -8.23
N LEU A 68 29.08 -19.27 -7.87
CA LEU A 68 28.45 -20.45 -8.46
C LEU A 68 28.23 -20.34 -9.99
N PHE A 69 27.83 -19.17 -10.49
CA PHE A 69 27.63 -18.93 -11.92
C PHE A 69 28.95 -18.77 -12.71
N HIS A 70 29.98 -18.17 -12.11
CA HIS A 70 31.32 -18.01 -12.71
C HIS A 70 32.08 -19.33 -12.79
N GLY A 71 31.77 -20.31 -11.94
CA GLY A 71 32.23 -21.71 -12.08
C GLY A 71 31.68 -22.46 -13.29
N GLY A 72 30.90 -21.79 -14.15
CA GLY A 72 30.23 -22.29 -15.35
C GLY A 72 28.73 -22.51 -15.11
N LYS A 73 27.85 -22.00 -15.98
CA LYS A 73 26.38 -22.19 -15.93
C LYS A 73 25.96 -23.66 -15.70
N ASN A 74 26.76 -24.59 -16.19
CA ASN A 74 26.53 -26.02 -16.07
C ASN A 74 26.74 -26.55 -14.64
N ARG A 75 27.58 -25.92 -13.82
CA ARG A 75 27.87 -26.30 -12.42
C ARG A 75 26.67 -26.02 -11.51
N PHE A 76 26.08 -24.84 -11.64
CA PHE A 76 24.89 -24.47 -10.87
C PHE A 76 23.65 -25.31 -11.24
N ALA A 77 23.45 -25.57 -12.54
CA ALA A 77 22.39 -26.47 -13.00
C ALA A 77 22.55 -27.88 -12.43
N ARG A 78 23.79 -28.36 -12.31
CA ARG A 78 24.14 -29.66 -11.73
C ARG A 78 23.91 -29.71 -10.21
N LEU A 79 24.30 -28.67 -9.47
CA LEU A 79 24.00 -28.56 -8.02
C LEU A 79 22.49 -28.57 -7.71
N LEU A 80 21.68 -27.95 -8.57
CA LEU A 80 20.22 -27.98 -8.43
C LEU A 80 19.60 -29.36 -8.72
N SER A 81 20.24 -30.17 -9.57
CA SER A 81 19.82 -31.55 -9.88
C SER A 81 20.32 -32.57 -8.86
N ASP A 82 21.55 -32.40 -8.36
CA ASP A 82 22.25 -33.41 -7.56
C ASP A 82 21.74 -33.49 -6.10
N THR A 83 20.86 -32.58 -5.68
CA THR A 83 20.24 -32.63 -4.33
C THR A 83 19.36 -33.87 -4.10
N GLU A 84 19.07 -34.67 -5.13
CA GLU A 84 18.31 -35.93 -5.05
C GLU A 84 19.19 -37.18 -4.92
N SER A 85 20.51 -37.09 -5.14
CA SER A 85 21.41 -38.24 -5.06
C SER A 85 22.43 -38.07 -3.93
N ASN A 86 22.29 -38.91 -2.90
CA ASN A 86 23.22 -39.02 -1.79
C ASN A 86 24.59 -39.49 -2.33
N SER A 87 25.46 -38.56 -2.71
CA SER A 87 26.80 -38.85 -3.22
C SER A 87 27.84 -38.45 -2.18
N THR A 88 28.50 -39.47 -1.63
CA THR A 88 29.67 -39.38 -0.78
C THR A 88 30.90 -39.28 -1.67
N ASP A 89 31.32 -38.08 -2.03
CA ASP A 89 32.71 -37.73 -2.35
C ASP A 89 32.74 -36.32 -2.94
N THR A 90 33.21 -35.33 -2.18
CA THR A 90 33.91 -34.12 -2.69
C THR A 90 34.30 -33.14 -1.57
N ASP A 91 35.33 -32.34 -1.85
CA ASP A 91 35.99 -31.32 -1.03
C ASP A 91 35.06 -30.47 -0.14
N GLY A 92 35.55 -30.06 1.04
CA GLY A 92 34.77 -29.34 2.05
C GLY A 92 34.05 -28.06 1.57
N GLU A 93 34.57 -27.39 0.53
CA GLU A 93 33.95 -26.21 -0.08
C GLU A 93 32.66 -26.55 -0.84
N LEU A 94 32.59 -27.72 -1.51
CA LEU A 94 31.41 -28.18 -2.26
C LEU A 94 30.27 -28.66 -1.34
N ILE A 95 30.63 -29.15 -0.14
CA ILE A 95 29.66 -29.57 0.89
C ILE A 95 28.89 -28.35 1.44
N GLU A 96 29.58 -27.24 1.69
CA GLU A 96 28.92 -26.00 2.12
C GLU A 96 28.00 -25.43 1.03
N GLU A 97 28.41 -25.48 -0.23
CA GLU A 97 27.59 -25.02 -1.35
C GLU A 97 26.28 -25.83 -1.49
N ASN A 98 26.38 -27.15 -1.41
CA ASN A 98 25.22 -28.05 -1.46
C ASN A 98 24.27 -27.82 -0.28
N LYS A 99 24.81 -27.67 0.94
CA LYS A 99 24.02 -27.40 2.14
C LYS A 99 23.30 -26.06 2.05
N PHE A 100 23.96 -25.04 1.51
CA PHE A 100 23.38 -23.74 1.24
C PHE A 100 22.21 -23.85 0.25
N VAL A 101 22.41 -24.45 -0.93
CA VAL A 101 21.35 -24.58 -1.96
C VAL A 101 20.18 -25.42 -1.44
N ALA A 102 20.43 -26.51 -0.72
CA ALA A 102 19.41 -27.36 -0.12
C ALA A 102 18.56 -26.61 0.92
N LYS A 103 19.18 -25.75 1.75
CA LYS A 103 18.50 -24.87 2.73
C LYS A 103 17.48 -23.95 2.06
N PHE A 104 17.79 -23.41 0.87
CA PHE A 104 16.89 -22.53 0.13
C PHE A 104 15.81 -23.27 -0.63
N LYS A 105 16.15 -24.41 -1.25
CA LYS A 105 15.21 -25.27 -1.97
C LYS A 105 14.13 -25.80 -1.02
N GLY A 106 14.51 -26.24 0.19
CA GLY A 106 13.60 -26.69 1.24
C GLY A 106 12.68 -25.59 1.81
N LYS A 107 13.05 -24.32 1.67
CA LYS A 107 12.25 -23.15 2.09
C LYS A 107 11.46 -22.50 0.93
N GLY A 108 11.43 -23.09 -0.26
CA GLY A 108 10.65 -22.59 -1.41
C GLY A 108 11.23 -21.36 -2.12
N TRP A 109 12.53 -21.12 -2.03
CA TRP A 109 13.15 -19.91 -2.58
C TRP A 109 13.33 -19.93 -4.09
N THR A 110 13.04 -18.77 -4.67
CA THR A 110 13.25 -18.31 -6.04
C THR A 110 14.71 -18.09 -6.48
N LEU A 111 15.17 -18.39 -7.70
CA LEU A 111 16.27 -17.61 -8.30
C LEU A 111 15.73 -16.58 -9.29
N CYS A 112 16.12 -15.31 -9.15
CA CYS A 112 15.83 -14.29 -10.16
C CYS A 112 17.01 -14.17 -11.14
N THR A 113 16.83 -14.62 -12.38
CA THR A 113 17.86 -14.54 -13.44
C THR A 113 18.23 -13.11 -13.83
N ARG A 114 17.33 -12.13 -13.62
CA ARG A 114 17.61 -10.71 -13.90
C ARG A 114 18.39 -10.00 -12.80
N CYS A 115 18.16 -10.39 -11.55
CA CYS A 115 18.85 -9.79 -10.39
C CYS A 115 20.10 -10.56 -9.97
N GLU A 116 20.26 -11.78 -10.50
CA GLU A 116 21.29 -12.75 -10.13
C GLU A 116 21.33 -12.98 -8.62
N SER A 117 20.16 -13.10 -8.02
CA SER A 117 20.00 -13.21 -6.57
C SER A 117 18.86 -14.16 -6.20
N TYR A 118 19.00 -14.80 -5.04
CA TYR A 118 17.93 -15.58 -4.44
C TYR A 118 16.80 -14.68 -3.97
N ARG A 119 15.58 -15.17 -4.13
CA ARG A 119 14.32 -14.51 -3.86
C ARG A 119 13.58 -15.34 -2.80
N PRO A 120 13.15 -14.74 -1.68
CA PRO A 120 12.24 -15.39 -0.74
C PRO A 120 10.91 -15.78 -1.42
N PRO A 121 10.16 -16.73 -0.86
CA PRO A 121 8.76 -16.94 -1.23
C PRO A 121 8.01 -15.60 -1.24
N ARG A 122 7.02 -15.43 -2.13
CA ARG A 122 6.19 -14.21 -2.27
C ARG A 122 6.89 -12.92 -2.78
N ALA A 123 8.23 -12.83 -2.83
CA ALA A 123 8.93 -11.59 -3.22
C ALA A 123 9.18 -11.42 -4.74
N HIS A 124 8.48 -10.55 -5.48
CA HIS A 124 8.63 -10.47 -6.94
C HIS A 124 9.61 -9.39 -7.43
N HIS A 125 10.29 -9.65 -8.57
CA HIS A 125 11.08 -8.62 -9.25
C HIS A 125 10.15 -7.59 -9.92
N CYS A 126 10.24 -6.33 -9.48
CA CYS A 126 9.52 -5.23 -10.11
C CYS A 126 10.45 -4.46 -11.08
N ARG A 127 10.10 -4.45 -12.38
CA ARG A 127 10.84 -3.72 -13.41
C ARG A 127 10.61 -2.20 -13.34
N ILE A 128 9.49 -1.78 -12.76
CA ILE A 128 9.02 -0.39 -12.75
C ILE A 128 9.09 0.19 -11.32
N CYS A 129 9.98 -0.35 -10.49
CA CYS A 129 10.20 0.18 -9.15
C CYS A 129 10.47 1.68 -9.23
N ARG A 130 9.80 2.46 -8.38
CA ARG A 130 9.85 3.95 -8.34
C ARG A 130 9.23 4.70 -9.52
N ARG A 131 8.20 4.15 -10.16
CA ARG A 131 7.29 4.90 -11.05
C ARG A 131 5.77 4.79 -10.77
N PRO A 132 5.25 4.07 -9.75
CA PRO A 132 3.82 4.12 -9.45
C PRO A 132 3.35 5.50 -8.98
N TRP A 133 2.03 5.66 -8.78
CA TRP A 133 1.39 6.83 -8.15
C TRP A 133 1.99 7.23 -6.79
N VAL A 134 2.53 6.26 -6.05
CA VAL A 134 3.22 6.47 -4.76
C VAL A 134 4.74 6.70 -4.97
N ASN A 135 5.19 6.80 -6.22
CA ASN A 135 6.60 6.80 -6.63
C ASN A 135 7.44 5.69 -5.95
N ASN A 136 6.79 4.62 -5.55
CA ASN A 136 7.33 3.52 -4.79
C ASN A 136 6.45 2.28 -5.01
N CYS A 137 7.01 1.08 -4.89
CA CYS A 137 6.20 -0.13 -4.89
C CYS A 137 5.39 -0.21 -3.60
N VAL A 138 4.23 -0.85 -3.63
CA VAL A 138 3.54 -1.26 -2.39
C VAL A 138 3.97 -2.70 -2.10
N GLY A 139 4.53 -2.92 -0.93
CA GLY A 139 5.01 -4.20 -0.43
C GLY A 139 4.83 -4.27 1.09
N GLU A 140 5.31 -5.35 1.69
CA GLU A 140 5.02 -5.73 3.08
C GLU A 140 5.26 -4.58 4.09
N TYR A 141 6.37 -3.84 3.93
CA TYR A 141 6.80 -2.84 4.91
C TYR A 141 6.10 -1.49 4.77
N ASN A 142 5.48 -1.20 3.61
CA ASN A 142 4.75 0.05 3.40
C ASN A 142 3.25 -0.15 3.12
N GLN A 143 2.77 -1.40 3.09
CA GLN A 143 1.36 -1.76 2.89
C GLN A 143 0.45 -1.08 3.92
N LYS A 144 0.87 -0.99 5.18
CA LYS A 144 0.15 -0.27 6.23
C LYS A 144 -0.11 1.20 5.85
N TYR A 145 0.92 1.92 5.43
CA TYR A 145 0.81 3.33 5.08
C TYR A 145 -0.05 3.52 3.82
N PHE A 146 0.02 2.57 2.88
CA PHE A 146 -0.86 2.56 1.71
C PHE A 146 -2.33 2.37 2.09
N LEU A 147 -2.64 1.42 2.99
CA LEU A 147 -4.00 1.23 3.51
C LEU A 147 -4.51 2.46 4.29
N GLN A 148 -3.65 3.07 5.12
CA GLN A 148 -3.98 4.32 5.83
C GLN A 148 -4.29 5.45 4.85
N PHE A 149 -3.50 5.60 3.79
CA PHE A 149 -3.74 6.59 2.74
C PHE A 149 -5.11 6.39 2.08
N LEU A 150 -5.43 5.16 1.66
CA LEU A 150 -6.73 4.84 1.07
C LEU A 150 -7.89 5.13 2.03
N PHE A 151 -7.73 4.80 3.32
CA PHE A 151 -8.74 5.07 4.34
C PHE A 151 -9.03 6.57 4.49
N TYR A 152 -8.00 7.41 4.63
CA TYR A 152 -8.19 8.85 4.81
C TYR A 152 -8.75 9.55 3.58
N VAL A 153 -8.35 9.10 2.38
CA VAL A 153 -8.88 9.60 1.11
C VAL A 153 -10.35 9.17 0.90
N GLY A 154 -10.68 7.94 1.28
CA GLY A 154 -12.07 7.47 1.28
C GLY A 154 -12.93 8.29 2.24
N LEU A 155 -12.41 8.57 3.44
CA LEU A 155 -13.09 9.38 4.45
C LEU A 155 -13.27 10.83 4.00
N SER A 156 -12.29 11.44 3.33
CA SER A 156 -12.44 12.80 2.76
C SER A 156 -13.50 12.84 1.66
N SER A 157 -13.56 11.81 0.82
CA SER A 157 -14.57 11.70 -0.26
C SER A 157 -15.98 11.54 0.31
N LEU A 158 -16.14 10.68 1.33
CA LEU A 158 -17.41 10.51 2.05
C LEU A 158 -17.82 11.80 2.77
N TYR A 159 -16.86 12.49 3.37
CA TYR A 159 -17.09 13.77 4.04
C TYR A 159 -17.59 14.84 3.06
N ALA A 160 -16.96 14.99 1.90
CA ALA A 160 -17.40 15.91 0.85
C ALA A 160 -18.83 15.59 0.36
N LEU A 161 -19.16 14.31 0.14
CA LEU A 161 -20.51 13.88 -0.18
C LEU A 161 -21.51 14.21 0.93
N SER A 162 -21.15 13.98 2.20
CA SER A 162 -22.02 14.29 3.34
C SER A 162 -22.31 15.79 3.46
N LEU A 163 -21.31 16.65 3.20
CA LEU A 163 -21.47 18.09 3.16
C LEU A 163 -22.44 18.53 2.08
N ILE A 164 -22.35 17.93 0.88
CA ILE A 164 -23.28 18.19 -0.21
C ILE A 164 -24.70 17.78 0.16
N LEU A 165 -24.87 16.59 0.73
CA LEU A 165 -26.19 16.08 1.15
C LEU A 165 -26.81 16.99 2.21
N ILE A 166 -26.03 17.39 3.23
CA ILE A 166 -26.49 18.32 4.26
C ILE A 166 -26.85 19.68 3.63
N ALA A 167 -26.00 20.22 2.75
CA ALA A 167 -26.26 21.49 2.08
C ALA A 167 -27.55 21.46 1.22
N TRP A 168 -27.85 20.32 0.60
CA TRP A 168 -29.09 20.10 -0.15
C TRP A 168 -30.32 19.98 0.76
N VAL A 169 -30.22 19.18 1.84
CA VAL A 169 -31.34 18.96 2.77
C VAL A 169 -31.71 20.23 3.51
N TYR A 170 -30.74 21.05 3.89
CA TYR A 170 -30.92 22.30 4.61
C TYR A 170 -30.90 23.54 3.69
N HIS A 171 -31.16 23.37 2.40
CA HIS A 171 -31.14 24.49 1.46
C HIS A 171 -32.27 25.49 1.75
N ASP A 172 -31.91 26.68 2.22
CA ASP A 172 -32.84 27.79 2.43
C ASP A 172 -33.04 28.59 1.14
N GLU A 173 -34.24 28.54 0.55
CA GLU A 173 -34.61 29.30 -0.64
C GLU A 173 -34.47 30.82 -0.47
N TYR A 174 -34.62 31.31 0.77
CA TYR A 174 -34.58 32.74 1.11
C TYR A 174 -33.22 33.18 1.68
N GLY A 175 -32.25 32.27 1.77
CA GLY A 175 -30.91 32.58 2.25
C GLY A 175 -30.19 33.62 1.35
N ILE A 176 -29.13 34.22 1.87
CA ILE A 176 -28.32 35.25 1.17
C ILE A 176 -27.84 34.78 -0.22
N THR A 177 -27.61 33.47 -0.36
CA THR A 177 -27.18 32.80 -1.60
C THR A 177 -28.25 31.88 -2.21
N GLY A 178 -29.50 31.97 -1.75
CA GLY A 178 -30.65 31.25 -2.28
C GLY A 178 -31.15 31.88 -3.59
N TRP A 179 -31.95 31.13 -4.36
CA TRP A 179 -32.49 31.59 -5.65
C TRP A 179 -33.26 32.92 -5.55
N LYS A 180 -33.97 33.15 -4.44
CA LYS A 180 -34.74 34.38 -4.17
C LYS A 180 -33.96 35.41 -3.35
N GLY A 181 -32.67 35.18 -3.09
CA GLY A 181 -31.81 36.07 -2.31
C GLY A 181 -31.34 37.32 -3.08
N PRO A 182 -30.78 38.33 -2.38
CA PRO A 182 -30.37 39.63 -2.97
C PRO A 182 -29.25 39.54 -4.02
N TYR A 183 -28.50 38.44 -4.06
CA TYR A 183 -27.49 38.14 -5.09
C TYR A 183 -27.81 36.84 -5.88
N GLY A 184 -29.09 36.42 -5.85
CA GLY A 184 -29.51 35.02 -6.00
C GLY A 184 -29.23 34.36 -7.35
N GLN A 185 -29.46 35.02 -8.49
CA GLN A 185 -29.48 34.30 -9.76
C GLN A 185 -28.09 33.80 -10.20
N SER A 186 -27.06 34.64 -10.29
CA SER A 186 -25.72 34.21 -10.76
C SER A 186 -24.99 33.32 -9.76
N VAL A 187 -25.10 33.62 -8.46
CA VAL A 187 -24.45 32.85 -7.39
C VAL A 187 -25.09 31.47 -7.23
N HIS A 188 -26.40 31.35 -7.41
CA HIS A 188 -27.08 30.06 -7.35
C HIS A 188 -26.65 29.12 -8.48
N HIS A 189 -26.54 29.61 -9.72
CA HIS A 189 -26.03 28.78 -10.84
C HIS A 189 -24.60 28.29 -10.56
N ALA A 190 -23.73 29.17 -10.06
CA ALA A 190 -22.36 28.79 -9.69
C ALA A 190 -22.33 27.73 -8.57
N LYS A 191 -23.16 27.90 -7.52
CA LYS A 191 -23.28 26.93 -6.41
C LYS A 191 -23.80 25.57 -6.87
N ILE A 192 -24.80 25.54 -7.74
CA ILE A 192 -25.33 24.29 -8.31
C ILE A 192 -24.26 23.58 -9.13
N LEU A 193 -23.62 24.29 -10.07
CA LEU A 193 -22.56 23.71 -10.90
C LEU A 193 -21.42 23.16 -10.05
N HIS A 194 -20.97 23.94 -9.07
CA HIS A 194 -19.94 23.53 -8.12
C HIS A 194 -20.32 22.26 -7.37
N THR A 195 -21.57 22.16 -6.90
CA THR A 195 -22.09 21.00 -6.18
C THR A 195 -22.18 19.76 -7.08
N ILE A 196 -22.55 19.94 -8.35
CA ILE A 196 -22.58 18.85 -9.34
C ILE A 196 -21.17 18.34 -9.60
N PHE A 197 -20.20 19.21 -9.89
CA PHE A 197 -18.82 18.78 -10.13
C PHE A 197 -18.21 18.08 -8.93
N LEU A 198 -18.35 18.66 -7.73
CA LEU A 198 -17.79 18.08 -6.51
C LEU A 198 -18.45 16.73 -6.17
N SER A 199 -19.75 16.56 -6.42
CA SER A 199 -20.44 15.28 -6.17
C SER A 199 -19.99 14.18 -7.14
N ILE A 200 -19.85 14.48 -8.43
CA ILE A 200 -19.34 13.54 -9.44
C ILE A 200 -17.91 13.12 -9.10
N GLU A 201 -17.04 14.09 -8.81
CA GLU A 201 -15.64 13.84 -8.46
C GLU A 201 -15.52 12.99 -7.19
N SER A 202 -16.23 13.36 -6.12
CA SER A 202 -16.19 12.64 -4.84
C SER A 202 -16.75 11.23 -4.96
N ALA A 203 -17.79 11.02 -5.76
CA ALA A 203 -18.37 9.69 -5.98
C ALA A 203 -17.45 8.79 -6.82
N LEU A 204 -16.91 9.29 -7.94
CA LEU A 204 -16.00 8.52 -8.80
C LEU A 204 -14.74 8.13 -8.05
N PHE A 205 -14.13 9.09 -7.35
CA PHE A 205 -12.91 8.84 -6.60
C PHE A 205 -13.17 7.98 -5.36
N GLY A 206 -14.27 8.24 -4.64
CA GLY A 206 -14.68 7.42 -3.50
C GLY A 206 -14.96 5.97 -3.87
N LEU A 207 -15.63 5.71 -4.99
CA LEU A 207 -15.88 4.35 -5.48
C LEU A 207 -14.59 3.65 -5.90
N PHE A 208 -13.68 4.35 -6.60
CA PHE A 208 -12.37 3.82 -6.95
C PHE A 208 -11.57 3.44 -5.70
N VAL A 209 -11.47 4.35 -4.73
CA VAL A 209 -10.75 4.13 -3.48
C VAL A 209 -11.38 3.01 -2.67
N LEU A 210 -12.71 2.91 -2.63
CA LEU A 210 -13.41 1.81 -1.97
C LEU A 210 -13.09 0.46 -2.61
N ALA A 211 -13.13 0.37 -3.95
CA ALA A 211 -12.80 -0.86 -4.67
C ALA A 211 -11.35 -1.31 -4.39
N VAL A 212 -10.39 -0.38 -4.46
CA VAL A 212 -8.99 -0.67 -4.13
C VAL A 212 -8.85 -1.05 -2.65
N SER A 213 -9.54 -0.36 -1.74
CA SER A 213 -9.49 -0.67 -0.30
C SER A 213 -10.02 -2.08 -0.01
N CYS A 214 -11.15 -2.47 -0.63
CA CYS A 214 -11.71 -3.81 -0.49
C CYS A 214 -10.74 -4.89 -0.98
N ASP A 215 -10.11 -4.68 -2.15
CA ASP A 215 -9.09 -5.58 -2.69
C ASP A 215 -7.91 -5.74 -1.71
N GLN A 216 -7.36 -4.64 -1.20
CA GLN A 216 -6.22 -4.68 -0.30
C GLN A 216 -6.57 -5.30 1.07
N VAL A 217 -7.76 -5.01 1.61
CA VAL A 217 -8.23 -5.63 2.87
C VAL A 217 -8.47 -7.12 2.66
N GLN A 218 -9.05 -7.53 1.53
CA GLN A 218 -9.26 -8.94 1.22
C GLN A 218 -7.92 -9.68 1.04
N ALA A 219 -6.93 -9.06 0.40
CA ALA A 219 -5.58 -9.58 0.28
C ALA A 219 -4.94 -9.84 1.66
N VAL A 220 -5.07 -8.88 2.59
CA VAL A 220 -4.60 -9.05 3.98
C VAL A 220 -5.36 -10.16 4.71
N LEU A 221 -6.70 -10.18 4.60
CA LEU A 221 -7.54 -11.15 5.29
C LEU A 221 -7.38 -12.59 4.80
N ASN A 222 -6.96 -12.77 3.55
CA ASN A 222 -6.70 -14.08 2.97
C ASN A 222 -5.22 -14.47 3.01
N ASP A 223 -4.34 -13.60 3.54
CA ASP A 223 -2.88 -13.74 3.45
C ASP A 223 -2.40 -14.04 2.01
N GLU A 224 -2.99 -13.35 1.04
CA GLU A 224 -2.68 -13.51 -0.38
C GLU A 224 -2.10 -12.19 -0.91
N THR A 225 -0.93 -12.24 -1.53
CA THR A 225 -0.44 -11.08 -2.32
C THR A 225 -1.25 -10.95 -3.60
N ALA A 226 -1.35 -9.75 -4.16
CA ALA A 226 -2.05 -9.52 -5.44
C ALA A 226 -1.54 -10.41 -6.58
N VAL A 227 -0.25 -10.78 -6.56
CA VAL A 227 0.34 -11.68 -7.55
C VAL A 227 -0.09 -13.13 -7.32
N GLU A 228 -0.21 -13.57 -6.07
CA GLU A 228 -0.67 -14.91 -5.72
C GLU A 228 -2.14 -15.13 -6.05
N ALA A 229 -2.96 -14.09 -5.90
CA ALA A 229 -4.36 -14.08 -6.31
C ALA A 229 -4.50 -14.33 -7.82
N VAL A 230 -3.72 -13.61 -8.65
CA VAL A 230 -3.71 -13.79 -10.11
C VAL A 230 -3.13 -15.15 -10.52
N GLN A 231 -2.15 -15.66 -9.78
CA GLN A 231 -1.52 -16.96 -10.06
C GLN A 231 -2.35 -18.16 -9.57
N CYS A 232 -3.52 -17.94 -8.95
CA CYS A 232 -4.37 -18.96 -8.32
C CYS A 232 -3.61 -19.89 -7.35
N ARG A 233 -2.48 -19.44 -6.79
CA ARG A 233 -1.62 -20.24 -5.88
C ARG A 233 -2.14 -20.24 -4.45
N GLY A 234 -2.98 -19.27 -4.08
CA GLY A 234 -3.53 -19.11 -2.73
C GLY A 234 -4.45 -20.24 -2.27
N PHE A 235 -5.10 -20.97 -3.20
CA PHE A 235 -6.00 -22.08 -2.85
C PHE A 235 -5.28 -23.25 -2.16
N ARG A 236 -4.00 -23.50 -2.47
CA ARG A 236 -3.23 -24.61 -1.90
C ARG A 236 -2.68 -24.33 -0.50
N ASN A 237 -2.37 -23.07 -0.18
CA ASN A 237 -1.93 -22.66 1.17
C ASN A 237 -3.10 -22.51 2.15
N ARG A 238 -4.32 -22.21 1.65
CA ARG A 238 -5.52 -21.99 2.47
C ARG A 238 -5.98 -23.21 3.28
N MET A 239 -5.61 -24.42 2.86
CA MET A 239 -5.92 -25.65 3.61
C MET A 239 -4.99 -25.88 4.81
N ASP A 240 -3.88 -25.15 4.94
CA ASP A 240 -2.80 -25.51 5.86
C ASP A 240 -2.70 -24.61 7.11
N LEU A 241 -3.32 -23.42 7.13
CA LEU A 241 -3.17 -22.46 8.24
C LEU A 241 -4.48 -21.75 8.62
N SER A 242 -5.17 -22.25 9.64
CA SER A 242 -6.33 -21.57 10.25
C SER A 242 -5.87 -20.46 11.20
N ARG A 243 -5.34 -19.35 10.67
CA ARG A 243 -5.07 -18.13 11.47
C ARG A 243 -6.34 -17.29 11.64
N SER A 244 -6.48 -16.60 12.77
CA SER A 244 -7.59 -15.67 12.97
C SER A 244 -7.41 -14.43 12.09
N LYS A 245 -8.50 -13.92 11.51
CA LYS A 245 -8.51 -12.70 10.69
C LYS A 245 -7.90 -11.49 11.41
N MET A 246 -8.07 -11.41 12.73
CA MET A 246 -7.52 -10.35 13.55
C MET A 246 -6.01 -10.43 13.70
N ASP A 247 -5.44 -11.63 13.67
CA ASP A 247 -3.99 -11.82 13.76
C ASP A 247 -3.31 -11.37 12.46
N LEU A 248 -3.95 -11.62 11.31
CA LEU A 248 -3.50 -11.13 9.99
C LEU A 248 -3.54 -9.59 9.90
N ILE A 249 -4.58 -8.96 10.43
CA ILE A 249 -4.65 -7.48 10.49
C ILE A 249 -3.57 -6.93 11.44
N ARG A 250 -3.32 -7.60 12.56
CA ARG A 250 -2.27 -7.19 13.52
C ARG A 250 -0.87 -7.33 12.95
N GLU A 251 -0.64 -8.29 12.05
CA GLU A 251 0.63 -8.45 11.32
C GLU A 251 0.93 -7.19 10.50
N VAL A 252 -0.08 -6.62 9.83
CA VAL A 252 0.07 -5.41 9.00
C VAL A 252 -0.02 -4.11 9.79
N CYS A 253 -0.94 -4.00 10.74
CA CYS A 253 -1.21 -2.75 11.46
C CYS A 253 -0.37 -2.60 12.75
N GLY A 254 0.15 -3.71 13.27
CA GLY A 254 0.87 -3.84 14.53
C GLY A 254 -0.02 -4.32 15.70
N ASN A 255 0.63 -4.85 16.75
CA ASN A 255 -0.04 -5.38 17.94
C ASN A 255 -0.60 -4.30 18.91
N GLY A 256 -0.44 -3.02 18.57
CA GLY A 256 -0.91 -1.91 19.40
C GLY A 256 -2.44 -1.71 19.39
N PRO A 257 -2.95 -0.72 20.14
CA PRO A 257 -4.37 -0.34 20.13
C PRO A 257 -4.84 0.07 18.73
N MET A 258 -6.09 -0.21 18.38
CA MET A 258 -6.66 0.14 17.05
C MET A 258 -6.56 1.64 16.72
N ILE A 259 -6.66 2.52 17.72
CA ILE A 259 -6.52 3.98 17.51
C ILE A 259 -5.11 4.33 17.02
N LEU A 260 -4.08 3.62 17.49
CA LEU A 260 -2.72 3.82 17.00
C LEU A 260 -2.54 3.31 15.58
N TRP A 261 -3.39 2.40 15.08
CA TRP A 261 -3.37 1.97 13.68
C TRP A 261 -3.76 3.08 12.71
N LEU A 262 -4.48 4.11 13.17
CA LEU A 262 -4.84 5.27 12.36
C LEU A 262 -3.68 6.26 12.27
N LEU A 263 -2.77 6.28 13.25
CA LEU A 263 -1.65 7.22 13.23
C LEU A 263 -0.56 6.77 12.25
N PRO A 264 -0.12 7.65 11.32
CA PRO A 264 0.98 7.36 10.38
C PRO A 264 2.37 7.32 11.07
N CYS A 265 2.40 7.42 12.40
CA CYS A 265 3.60 7.38 13.23
C CYS A 265 3.78 6.07 14.01
N SER A 266 2.78 5.17 14.00
CA SER A 266 2.91 3.91 14.73
C SER A 266 3.82 2.94 13.96
N THR A 267 4.97 2.64 14.56
CA THR A 267 5.98 1.71 14.07
C THR A 267 5.39 0.33 13.84
N LEU A 268 5.65 -0.22 12.65
CA LEU A 268 5.50 -1.64 12.37
C LEU A 268 6.51 -2.42 13.25
N PRO A 269 6.11 -3.46 14.00
CA PRO A 269 7.05 -4.39 14.58
C PRO A 269 7.24 -5.60 13.65
N SER A 270 8.32 -5.63 12.86
CA SER A 270 9.07 -6.86 12.52
C SER A 270 10.52 -6.56 12.08
N ARG A 271 11.19 -5.62 12.76
CA ARG A 271 12.66 -5.55 12.69
C ARG A 271 13.32 -6.87 13.18
N ILE A 272 12.56 -7.68 13.92
CA ILE A 272 12.98 -8.96 14.52
C ILE A 272 13.15 -10.05 13.45
N ASP A 273 12.26 -10.16 12.46
CA ASP A 273 12.43 -11.13 11.36
C ASP A 273 13.60 -10.76 10.45
N MET A 274 13.91 -9.46 10.28
CA MET A 274 15.06 -9.01 9.49
C MET A 274 16.40 -9.30 10.16
N THR A 275 16.51 -9.12 11.47
CA THR A 275 17.74 -9.43 12.21
C THR A 275 17.99 -10.93 12.21
N GLU A 276 16.96 -11.76 12.42
CA GLU A 276 17.09 -13.21 12.38
C GLU A 276 17.44 -13.72 10.97
N PHE A 277 16.90 -13.08 9.92
CA PHE A 277 17.32 -13.36 8.56
C PHE A 277 18.78 -12.98 8.35
N SER A 278 19.19 -11.75 8.68
CA SER A 278 20.57 -11.27 8.50
C SER A 278 21.60 -12.07 9.31
N GLU A 279 21.24 -12.52 10.51
CA GLU A 279 22.09 -13.35 11.36
C GLU A 279 22.17 -14.79 10.83
N GLN A 280 21.12 -15.31 10.17
CA GLN A 280 21.19 -16.59 9.43
C GLN A 280 22.10 -16.56 8.18
N TRP A 281 22.63 -15.39 7.79
CA TRP A 281 23.56 -15.17 6.68
C TRP A 281 24.99 -14.81 7.12
N LEU A 282 25.22 -14.56 8.41
CA LEU A 282 26.50 -14.10 8.97
C LEU A 282 27.21 -15.15 9.84
N VAL A 283 26.70 -16.39 9.88
CA VAL A 283 27.34 -17.54 10.53
C VAL A 283 27.66 -18.61 9.50
#